data_AF-A0A9W7ZY59-F1
#
_entry.id   AF-A0A9W7ZY59-F1
#
_cell.length_a   1.000
_cell.length_b   1.000
_cell.length_c   1.000
_cell.angle_alpha   90.00
_cell.angle_beta   90.00
_cell.angle_gamma   90.00
#
_symmetry.space_group_name_H-M   'P 1'
#
loop_
_entity.id
_entity.type
_entity.pdbx_description
1 polymer ?
#
loop_
_entity_poly.entity_id
_entity_poly.type
_entity_poly.pdbx_seq_one_letter_code
_entity_poly.pdbx_strand_id
1 'polypeptide(L)' 'MDESNLANLNKVKPKGSRAQIKLFGSYDPQGDKIIRDPYYGGQSGFDRNFAQVTRCTQAFLDELGHKQ' A
#
# COMPACT_ATOMS: atom_id res chain seq x y z
N MET A 1 -0.40 3.97 -2.06
CA MET A 1 0.95 3.83 -2.63
C MET A 1 1.89 4.78 -1.92
N ASP A 2 1.48 6.03 -1.72
CA ASP A 2 2.23 7.03 -0.97
C ASP A 2 1.33 7.90 -0.06
N GLU A 3 1.92 8.92 0.57
CA GLU A 3 1.23 9.87 1.46
C GLU A 3 0.28 10.81 0.71
N SER A 4 0.54 11.10 -0.57
CA SER A 4 -0.33 11.96 -1.37
C SER A 4 -1.70 11.31 -1.58
N ASN A 5 -1.71 10.00 -1.83
CA ASN A 5 -2.95 9.23 -1.93
C ASN A 5 -3.70 9.24 -0.59
N LEU A 6 -2.97 9.05 0.52
CA LEU A 6 -3.54 9.02 1.86
C LEU A 6 -4.21 10.34 2.22
N ALA A 7 -3.54 11.46 1.95
CA ALA A 7 -4.08 12.80 2.19
C ALA A 7 -5.34 13.07 1.36
N ASN A 8 -5.32 12.69 0.08
CA ASN A 8 -6.47 12.85 -0.81
C ASN A 8 -7.68 12.03 -0.33
N LEU A 9 -7.47 10.77 0.05
CA LEU A 9 -8.54 9.91 0.57
C LEU A 9 -9.11 10.44 1.89
N ASN A 10 -8.27 10.96 2.80
CA ASN A 10 -8.74 11.58 4.03
C ASN A 10 -9.56 12.85 3.77
N LYS A 11 -9.19 13.65 2.76
CA LYS A 11 -9.93 14.86 2.39
C LYS A 11 -11.34 14.57 1.87
N VAL A 12 -11.51 13.48 1.11
CA VAL A 12 -12.81 13.11 0.50
C VAL A 12 -13.61 12.11 1.33
N LYS A 13 -13.07 11.63 2.46
CA LYS A 13 -13.77 10.69 3.36
C LYS A 13 -15.10 11.29 3.84
N PRO A 14 -16.24 10.60 3.66
CA PRO A 14 -17.53 11.07 4.18
C PRO A 14 -17.51 11.23 5.71
N LYS A 15 -18.19 12.26 6.22
CA LYS A 15 -18.38 12.45 7.65
C LYS A 15 -19.09 11.22 8.24
N GLY A 16 -18.62 10.76 9.41
CA GLY A 16 -19.16 9.58 10.08
C GLY A 16 -18.72 8.22 9.49
N SER A 17 -17.86 8.20 8.45
CA SER A 17 -17.37 6.94 7.91
C SER A 17 -16.52 6.16 8.92
N ARG A 18 -16.89 4.88 9.11
CA ARG A 18 -16.20 3.90 9.97
C ARG A 18 -15.00 3.24 9.30
N ALA A 19 -14.80 3.47 7.99
CA ALA A 19 -13.68 2.89 7.27
C ALA A 19 -12.34 3.47 7.76
N GLN A 20 -11.35 2.58 7.88
CA GLN A 20 -9.97 2.93 8.20
C GLN A 20 -9.18 3.11 6.90
N ILE A 21 -8.48 4.23 6.78
CA ILE A 21 -7.62 4.53 5.63
C ILE A 21 -6.17 4.39 6.12
N LYS A 22 -5.40 3.50 5.51
CA LYS A 22 -4.00 3.21 5.85
C LYS A 22 -3.15 3.13 4.58
N LEU A 23 -1.84 3.35 4.72
CA LEU A 23 -0.89 3.09 3.64
C LEU A 23 -0.82 1.58 3.38
N PHE A 24 -0.87 1.16 2.12
CA PHE A 24 -0.75 -0.26 1.80
C PHE A 24 0.64 -0.82 2.19
N GLY A 25 1.71 -0.04 2.01
CA GLY A 25 3.05 -0.40 2.50
C GLY A 25 3.17 -0.53 4.03
N SER A 26 2.13 -0.19 4.81
CA SER A 26 2.13 -0.51 6.25
C SER A 26 2.09 -2.00 6.55
N TYR A 27 1.71 -2.83 5.57
CA TYR A 27 1.78 -4.29 5.63
C TYR A 27 3.12 -4.84 5.11
N ASP A 28 4.07 -3.98 4.68
CA ASP A 28 5.36 -4.46 4.22
C ASP A 28 6.17 -5.03 5.39
N PRO A 29 6.50 -6.34 5.41
CA PRO A 29 7.30 -6.93 6.48
C PRO A 29 8.71 -6.34 6.58
N GLN A 30 9.18 -5.66 5.54
CA GLN A 30 10.48 -4.98 5.52
C GLN A 30 10.40 -3.53 6.02
N GLY A 31 9.19 -3.02 6.33
CA GLY A 31 8.98 -1.67 6.84
C GLY A 31 9.00 -0.56 5.79
N ASP A 32 9.12 -0.86 4.49
CA ASP A 32 9.02 0.13 3.42
C ASP A 32 7.55 0.53 3.19
N LYS A 33 7.15 1.64 3.81
CA LYS A 33 5.75 2.10 3.80
C LYS A 33 5.32 2.76 2.49
N ILE A 34 6.27 3.23 1.68
CA ILE A 34 5.98 4.01 0.48
C ILE A 34 6.23 3.15 -0.76
N ILE A 35 5.15 2.77 -1.41
CA ILE A 35 5.16 2.14 -2.72
C ILE A 35 5.29 3.26 -3.76
N ARG A 36 6.49 3.42 -4.32
CA ARG A 36 6.77 4.46 -5.29
C ARG A 36 6.06 4.18 -6.62
N ASP A 37 5.58 5.24 -7.25
CA ASP A 37 5.07 5.18 -8.62
C ASP A 37 6.20 4.76 -9.58
N PRO A 38 6.04 3.64 -10.31
CA PRO A 38 7.09 3.12 -11.19
C PRO A 38 7.18 3.88 -12.53
N TYR A 39 6.22 4.75 -12.86
CA TYR A 39 6.04 5.34 -14.19
C TYR A 39 7.27 6.09 -14.72
N TYR A 40 8.10 6.64 -13.83
CA TYR A 40 9.33 7.38 -14.18
C TYR A 40 10.63 6.61 -13.93
N GLY A 41 10.56 5.33 -13.52
CA GLY A 41 11.72 4.52 -13.12
C GLY A 41 12.19 3.49 -14.15
N GLY A 42 11.49 3.34 -15.28
CA GLY A 42 11.72 2.23 -16.21
C GLY A 42 11.42 0.86 -15.58
N GLN A 43 11.89 -0.22 -16.20
CA GLN A 43 11.56 -1.60 -15.79
C GLN A 43 11.90 -1.90 -14.32
N SER A 44 13.05 -1.43 -13.82
CA SER A 44 13.47 -1.67 -12.44
C SER A 44 12.54 -1.02 -11.41
N GLY A 45 11.90 0.10 -11.77
CA GLY A 45 10.84 0.71 -10.97
C GLY A 45 9.63 -0.20 -10.84
N PHE A 46 9.20 -0.81 -11.96
CA PHE A 46 8.10 -1.78 -11.97
C PHE A 46 8.46 -3.06 -11.20
N ASP A 47 9.67 -3.59 -11.36
CA ASP A 47 10.12 -4.80 -10.66
C ASP A 47 10.12 -4.60 -9.14
N ARG A 48 10.65 -3.46 -8.67
CA ARG A 48 10.62 -3.11 -7.24
C ARG A 48 9.19 -2.92 -6.74
N ASN A 49 8.37 -2.17 -7.49
CA ASN A 49 6.98 -1.93 -7.14
C ASN A 49 6.21 -3.25 -7.01
N PHE A 50 6.34 -4.13 -8.01
CA PHE A 50 5.73 -5.46 -8.04
C PHE A 50 6.15 -6.29 -6.82
N ALA A 51 7.45 -6.40 -6.54
CA ALA A 51 7.94 -7.13 -5.37
C ALA A 51 7.40 -6.57 -4.05
N GLN A 52 7.15 -5.26 -3.97
CA GLN A 52 6.59 -4.61 -2.78
C GLN A 52 5.11 -4.85 -2.61
N VAL A 53 4.32 -4.68 -3.67
CA VAL A 53 2.89 -4.96 -3.59
C VAL A 53 2.63 -6.43 -3.30
N THR A 54 3.43 -7.35 -3.84
CA THR A 54 3.29 -8.79 -3.57
C THR A 54 3.48 -9.14 -2.10
N ARG A 55 4.58 -8.67 -1.47
CA ARG A 55 4.82 -8.96 -0.03
C ARG A 55 3.82 -8.27 0.90
N CYS A 56 3.40 -7.04 0.57
CA CYS A 56 2.33 -6.36 1.31
C CYS A 56 1.02 -7.13 1.20
N THR A 57 0.72 -7.68 0.01
CA THR A 57 -0.49 -8.48 -0.23
C THR A 57 -0.49 -9.74 0.62
N GLN A 58 0.62 -10.48 0.65
CA GLN A 58 0.70 -11.70 1.46
C GLN A 58 0.50 -11.39 2.95
N ALA A 59 1.20 -10.39 3.49
CA ALA A 59 1.06 -9.99 4.89
C ALA A 59 -0.36 -9.49 5.22
N PHE A 60 -1.00 -8.75 4.31
CA PHE A 60 -2.38 -8.31 4.48
C PHE A 60 -3.37 -9.48 4.48
N LEU A 61 -3.21 -10.45 3.60
CA LEU A 61 -4.02 -11.67 3.57
C LEU A 61 -3.84 -12.49 4.85
N ASP A 62 -2.61 -12.62 5.35
CA ASP A 62 -2.33 -13.28 6.61
C ASP A 62 -3.03 -12.59 7.80
N GLU A 63 -3.04 -11.26 7.84
CA GLU A 63 -3.77 -10.46 8.86
C GLU A 63 -5.29 -10.68 8.81
N LEU A 64 -5.85 -10.93 7.62
CA LEU A 64 -7.25 -11.28 7.43
C LEU A 64 -7.57 -12.76 7.75
N GLY A 65 -6.56 -13.56 8.10
CA GLY A 65 -6.72 -14.99 8.37
C GLY A 65 -6.68 -15.89 7.13
N HIS A 66 -6.31 -15.33 5.96
CA HIS A 66 -6.08 -16.08 4.73
C HIS A 66 -4.62 -16.52 4.61
N LYS A 67 -4.20 -17.42 5.51
CA LYS A 67 -2.87 -18.05 5.42
C LYS A 67 -2.84 -18.99 4.22
N GLN A 68 -1.87 -18.81 3.34
CA GLN A 68 -1.56 -19.75 2.25
C GLN A 68 -0.58 -20.82 2.73
#